data_AF-A0A9Q0RKU5-F1
#
_entry.id   AF-A0A9Q0RKU5-F1
#
_cell.length_a   1.000
_cell.length_b   1.000
_cell.length_c   1.000
_cell.angle_alpha   90.00
_cell.angle_beta   90.00
_cell.angle_gamma   90.00
#
_symmetry.space_group_name_H-M   'P 1'
#
loop_
_entity.id
_entity.type
_entity.pdbx_description
1 polymer ?
#
loop_
_entity_poly.entity_id
_entity_poly.type
_entity_poly.pdbx_seq_one_letter_code
_entity_poly.pdbx_strand_id
1 'polypeptide(L)'
;MVRTTVIGAGTLGIKIAGYLAYRGHEVRIYDSNSAMLNTVNQRISEDARIFKEDGIMANSQFLGDVYCFSKLEDAIRESLFIFECIPEDLTLKKEIFKLIAQHCNDRAILASNTMRLNVEKIFENIECKERCLGVRFLFPVYYVPEVEITPLRAYTSVETLEKVRQFLEKMGQIAFFRAGNEPIVLNEQQRNSRKEACIKQIMEGKSMSNRFSQNIPNLGGVLTIGGQNSLNLSQTISADNEDMSVNGDRQSLIIRNNECVICMDNQRDCVLHPCHHLCVCIKCGRLLLKRTDSCPICRRPISNAFRIYHS
;
A
#
# COMPACT_ATOMS: atom_id res chain seq x y z
N MET A 1 13.59 -3.05 -16.42
CA MET A 1 12.34 -2.61 -17.06
C MET A 1 11.29 -3.70 -16.90
N VAL A 2 10.04 -3.34 -16.56
CA VAL A 2 8.91 -4.30 -16.40
C VAL A 2 7.76 -3.77 -17.23
N ARG A 3 7.04 -4.66 -17.91
CA ARG A 3 5.85 -4.32 -18.70
C ARG A 3 4.62 -4.35 -17.80
N THR A 4 3.90 -3.24 -17.76
CA THR A 4 2.73 -3.05 -16.90
C THR A 4 1.54 -2.57 -17.73
N THR A 5 0.33 -2.91 -17.30
CA THR A 5 -0.89 -2.34 -17.89
C THR A 5 -1.67 -1.59 -16.83
N VAL A 6 -2.20 -0.42 -17.19
CA VAL A 6 -3.20 0.32 -16.43
C VAL A 6 -4.52 0.29 -17.18
N ILE A 7 -5.58 -0.18 -16.52
CA ILE A 7 -6.93 -0.27 -17.06
C ILE A 7 -7.73 0.91 -16.52
N GLY A 8 -8.10 1.85 -17.39
CA GLY A 8 -8.70 3.13 -17.06
C GLY A 8 -7.72 4.29 -17.26
N ALA A 9 -8.05 5.20 -18.17
CA ALA A 9 -7.35 6.46 -18.45
C ALA A 9 -8.01 7.65 -17.74
N GLY A 10 -8.72 7.39 -16.64
CA GLY A 10 -9.22 8.42 -15.72
C GLY A 10 -8.09 9.19 -15.01
N THR A 11 -8.49 10.08 -14.10
CA THR A 11 -7.54 10.91 -13.35
C THR A 11 -6.47 10.09 -12.65
N LEU A 12 -6.85 9.05 -11.90
CA LEU A 12 -5.90 8.27 -11.11
C LEU A 12 -5.08 7.29 -11.97
N GLY A 13 -5.71 6.65 -12.95
CA GLY A 13 -5.05 5.73 -13.86
C GLY A 13 -3.91 6.39 -14.64
N ILE A 14 -4.10 7.61 -15.14
CA ILE A 14 -3.03 8.36 -15.82
C ILE A 14 -1.88 8.69 -14.85
N LYS A 15 -2.16 9.06 -13.60
CA LYS A 15 -1.10 9.34 -12.61
C LYS A 15 -0.31 8.08 -12.24
N ILE A 16 -0.98 6.92 -12.15
CA ILE A 16 -0.30 5.63 -11.95
C ILE A 16 0.55 5.28 -13.18
N ALA A 17 0.00 5.41 -14.38
CA ALA A 17 0.72 5.14 -15.61
C ALA A 17 1.96 6.03 -15.76
N GLY A 18 1.81 7.33 -15.54
CA GLY A 18 2.91 8.28 -15.57
C GLY A 18 3.94 8.03 -14.47
N TYR A 19 3.51 7.65 -13.26
CA TYR A 19 4.44 7.25 -12.20
C TYR A 19 5.27 6.02 -12.58
N LEU A 20 4.63 4.98 -13.13
CA LEU A 20 5.32 3.77 -13.59
C LEU A 20 6.34 4.10 -14.71
N ALA A 21 5.96 4.95 -15.66
CA ALA A 21 6.86 5.42 -16.72
C ALA A 21 8.02 6.28 -16.16
N TYR A 22 7.75 7.17 -15.21
CA TYR A 22 8.79 7.92 -14.49
C TYR A 22 9.81 6.99 -13.83
N ARG A 23 9.37 5.82 -13.34
CA ARG A 23 10.24 4.78 -12.76
C ARG A 23 10.92 3.86 -13.79
N GLY A 24 10.80 4.14 -15.09
CA GLY A 24 11.48 3.41 -16.17
C GLY A 24 10.81 2.11 -16.57
N HIS A 25 9.50 2.00 -16.38
CA HIS A 25 8.70 0.86 -16.83
C HIS A 25 8.05 1.12 -18.19
N GLU A 26 7.83 0.05 -18.95
CA GLU A 26 6.98 0.10 -20.15
C GLU A 26 5.53 0.02 -19.67
N VAL A 27 4.73 1.04 -19.99
CA VAL A 27 3.36 1.14 -19.51
C VAL A 27 2.41 1.10 -20.68
N ARG A 28 1.44 0.19 -20.59
CA ARG A 28 0.32 0.10 -21.51
C ARG A 28 -0.91 0.66 -20.82
N ILE A 29 -1.68 1.48 -21.51
CA ILE A 29 -2.93 2.01 -20.96
C ILE A 29 -4.08 1.67 -21.89
N TYR A 30 -5.19 1.23 -21.30
CA TYR A 30 -6.43 0.94 -22.01
C TYR A 30 -7.58 1.66 -21.32
N ASP A 31 -8.51 2.18 -22.11
CA ASP A 31 -9.79 2.70 -21.66
C ASP A 31 -10.82 2.41 -22.74
N SER A 32 -12.06 2.08 -22.35
CA SER A 32 -13.14 1.85 -23.31
C SER A 32 -13.58 3.16 -23.99
N ASN A 33 -13.29 4.30 -23.38
CA ASN A 33 -13.54 5.62 -23.93
C ASN A 33 -12.30 6.18 -24.63
N SER A 34 -12.32 6.21 -25.97
CA SER A 34 -11.23 6.74 -26.79
C SER A 34 -10.94 8.22 -26.51
N ALA A 35 -11.92 9.01 -26.09
CA ALA A 35 -11.70 10.40 -25.71
C ALA A 35 -10.76 10.52 -24.51
N MET A 36 -10.81 9.56 -23.57
CA MET A 36 -9.89 9.53 -22.43
C MET A 36 -8.46 9.19 -22.88
N LEU A 37 -8.31 8.20 -23.76
CA LEU A 37 -7.01 7.83 -24.34
C LEU A 37 -6.32 9.00 -25.06
N ASN A 38 -7.09 9.81 -25.79
CA ASN A 38 -6.56 10.99 -26.48
C ASN A 38 -5.95 12.04 -25.53
N THR A 39 -6.31 12.04 -24.25
CA THR A 39 -5.77 12.98 -23.25
C THR A 39 -4.49 12.49 -22.55
N VAL A 40 -4.14 11.20 -22.70
CA VAL A 40 -3.05 10.57 -21.92
C VAL A 40 -1.73 11.26 -22.14
N ASN A 41 -1.30 11.41 -23.41
CA ASN A 41 0.01 11.99 -23.75
C ASN A 41 0.14 13.43 -23.23
N GLN A 42 -0.91 14.24 -23.39
CA GLN A 42 -0.93 15.61 -22.89
C GLN A 42 -0.78 15.66 -21.37
N ARG A 43 -1.55 14.83 -20.64
CA ARG A 43 -1.55 14.82 -19.18
C ARG A 43 -0.25 14.29 -18.58
N ILE A 44 0.38 13.30 -19.22
CA ILE A 44 1.70 12.78 -18.82
C ILE A 44 2.78 13.83 -19.08
N SER A 45 2.71 14.54 -20.22
CA SER A 45 3.65 15.63 -20.53
C SER A 45 3.54 16.76 -19.52
N GLU A 46 2.31 17.09 -19.11
CA GLU A 46 2.05 18.07 -18.05
C GLU A 46 2.64 17.63 -16.71
N ASP A 47 2.47 16.36 -16.34
CA ASP A 47 3.09 15.81 -15.11
C ASP A 47 4.61 15.91 -15.14
N ALA A 48 5.23 15.58 -16.29
CA ALA A 48 6.67 15.70 -16.46
C ALA A 48 7.16 17.16 -16.37
N ARG A 49 6.35 18.12 -16.85
CA ARG A 49 6.63 19.55 -16.68
C ARG A 49 6.58 19.95 -15.20
N ILE A 50 5.51 19.60 -14.49
CA ILE A 50 5.36 19.91 -13.06
C ILE A 50 6.51 19.31 -12.25
N PHE A 51 6.91 18.07 -12.57
CA PHE A 51 8.05 17.41 -11.91
C PHE A 51 9.37 18.14 -12.12
N LYS A 52 9.58 18.70 -13.32
CA LYS A 52 10.75 19.54 -13.59
C LYS A 52 10.70 20.84 -12.81
N GLU A 53 9.54 21.51 -12.77
CA GLU A 53 9.32 22.75 -12.01
C GLU A 53 9.51 22.55 -10.50
N ASP A 54 9.06 21.42 -9.96
CA ASP A 54 9.27 21.03 -8.56
C ASP A 54 10.73 20.61 -8.25
N GLY A 55 11.63 20.60 -9.25
CA GLY A 55 13.03 20.21 -9.09
C GLY A 55 13.26 18.70 -8.89
N ILE A 56 12.26 17.87 -9.19
CA ILE A 56 12.33 16.41 -9.03
C ILE A 56 13.11 15.75 -10.17
N MET A 57 13.05 16.32 -11.37
CA MET A 57 13.78 15.84 -12.55
C MET A 57 14.43 16.98 -13.31
N ALA A 58 15.56 16.69 -13.96
CA ALA A 58 16.28 17.66 -14.80
C ALA A 58 15.57 17.91 -16.14
N ASN A 59 15.03 16.85 -16.74
CA ASN A 59 14.38 16.87 -18.05
C ASN A 59 12.90 16.54 -17.89
N SER A 60 12.03 17.17 -18.68
CA SER A 60 10.58 16.90 -18.69
C SER A 60 10.23 15.64 -19.50
N GLN A 61 11.03 14.58 -19.36
CA GLN A 61 10.83 13.31 -20.03
C GLN A 61 10.98 12.17 -19.03
N PHE A 62 9.97 11.31 -18.97
CA PHE A 62 9.99 10.11 -18.16
C PHE A 62 10.94 9.07 -18.76
N LEU A 63 11.48 8.19 -17.90
CA LEU A 63 12.46 7.19 -18.30
C LEU A 63 11.87 6.05 -19.14
N GLY A 64 10.59 5.74 -18.93
CA GLY A 64 9.84 4.72 -19.64
C GLY A 64 8.76 5.32 -20.53
N ASP A 65 8.19 4.47 -21.38
CA ASP A 65 7.20 4.85 -22.38
C ASP A 65 5.78 4.49 -21.94
N VAL A 66 4.81 5.27 -22.43
CA VAL A 66 3.39 5.00 -22.27
C VAL A 66 2.72 4.79 -23.63
N TYR A 67 2.11 3.63 -23.81
CA TYR A 67 1.45 3.21 -25.04
C TYR A 67 -0.05 3.08 -24.82
N CYS A 68 -0.85 3.78 -25.62
CA CYS A 68 -2.31 3.71 -25.56
C CYS A 68 -2.83 2.59 -26.48
N PHE A 69 -3.73 1.77 -25.96
CA PHE A 69 -4.35 0.67 -26.68
C PHE A 69 -5.86 0.85 -26.71
N SER A 70 -6.46 0.64 -27.89
CA SER A 70 -7.91 0.68 -28.09
C SER A 70 -8.60 -0.67 -27.83
N LYS A 71 -7.81 -1.76 -27.75
CA LYS A 71 -8.29 -3.11 -27.44
C LYS A 71 -7.67 -3.60 -26.14
N LEU A 72 -8.49 -4.19 -25.29
CA LEU A 72 -8.07 -4.67 -23.97
C LEU A 72 -7.02 -5.77 -24.12
N GLU A 73 -7.24 -6.71 -25.03
CA GLU A 73 -6.43 -7.91 -25.22
C GLU A 73 -5.00 -7.57 -25.63
N ASP A 74 -4.84 -6.54 -26.47
CA ASP A 74 -3.53 -6.05 -26.90
C ASP A 74 -2.82 -5.32 -25.75
N ALA A 75 -3.58 -4.57 -24.94
CA ALA A 75 -3.05 -3.83 -23.80
C ALA A 75 -2.49 -4.74 -22.71
N ILE A 76 -3.12 -5.89 -22.46
CA ILE A 76 -2.75 -6.82 -21.37
C ILE A 76 -1.78 -7.91 -21.79
N ARG A 77 -1.57 -8.09 -23.11
CA ARG A 77 -0.66 -9.12 -23.64
C ARG A 77 0.75 -8.90 -23.10
N GLU A 78 1.34 -9.92 -22.48
CA GLU A 78 2.71 -9.90 -21.89
C GLU A 78 2.91 -8.99 -20.66
N SER A 79 1.87 -8.38 -20.12
CA SER A 79 2.02 -7.57 -18.91
C SER A 79 2.21 -8.44 -17.68
N LEU A 80 3.22 -8.09 -16.87
CA LEU A 80 3.50 -8.80 -15.61
C LEU A 80 2.65 -8.26 -14.46
N PHE A 81 2.30 -6.96 -14.50
CA PHE A 81 1.40 -6.33 -13.56
C PHE A 81 0.27 -5.63 -14.31
N ILE A 82 -0.97 -5.85 -13.88
CA ILE A 82 -2.16 -5.21 -14.43
C ILE A 82 -2.86 -4.47 -13.28
N PHE A 83 -2.92 -3.15 -13.35
CA PHE A 83 -3.55 -2.28 -12.37
C PHE A 83 -4.88 -1.76 -12.91
N GLU A 84 -5.98 -2.16 -12.27
CA GLU A 84 -7.33 -1.74 -12.63
C GLU A 84 -7.71 -0.47 -11.86
N CYS A 85 -8.08 0.57 -12.60
CA CYS A 85 -8.38 1.94 -12.15
C CYS A 85 -9.67 2.49 -12.78
N ILE A 86 -10.64 1.62 -13.09
CA ILE A 86 -11.97 1.97 -13.61
C ILE A 86 -12.87 2.45 -12.45
N PRO A 87 -14.08 2.97 -12.75
CA PRO A 87 -15.03 3.42 -11.72
C PRO A 87 -15.28 2.38 -10.60
N GLU A 88 -15.64 2.87 -9.41
CA GLU A 88 -15.98 2.06 -8.22
C GLU A 88 -17.36 1.38 -8.36
N ASP A 89 -17.47 0.49 -9.34
CA ASP A 89 -18.64 -0.36 -9.57
C ASP A 89 -18.21 -1.84 -9.54
N LEU A 90 -18.86 -2.63 -8.67
CA LEU A 90 -18.49 -4.03 -8.48
C LEU A 90 -18.73 -4.88 -9.73
N THR A 91 -19.80 -4.61 -10.47
CA THR A 91 -20.18 -5.37 -11.67
C THR A 91 -19.15 -5.12 -12.76
N LEU A 92 -18.83 -3.86 -13.05
CA LEU A 92 -17.81 -3.49 -14.04
C LEU A 92 -16.44 -4.10 -13.71
N LYS A 93 -16.04 -4.07 -12.43
CA LYS A 93 -14.75 -4.66 -12.02
C LYS A 93 -14.76 -6.19 -12.16
N LYS A 94 -15.85 -6.87 -11.81
CA LYS A 94 -15.98 -8.32 -12.02
C LYS A 94 -15.88 -8.68 -13.50
N GLU A 95 -16.58 -7.95 -14.36
CA GLU A 95 -16.59 -8.18 -15.81
C GLU A 95 -15.21 -7.95 -16.43
N ILE A 96 -14.54 -6.83 -16.10
CA ILE A 96 -13.22 -6.55 -16.67
C ILE A 96 -12.19 -7.56 -16.21
N PHE A 97 -12.19 -7.96 -14.93
CA PHE A 97 -11.21 -8.94 -14.45
C PHE A 97 -11.45 -10.32 -15.04
N LYS A 98 -12.70 -10.68 -15.36
CA LYS A 98 -13.00 -11.93 -16.08
C LYS A 98 -12.38 -11.91 -17.47
N LEU A 99 -12.53 -10.81 -18.21
CA LEU A 99 -11.92 -10.64 -19.53
C LEU A 99 -10.39 -10.62 -19.45
N ILE A 100 -9.83 -9.91 -18.47
CA ILE A 100 -8.38 -9.87 -18.24
C ILE A 100 -7.85 -11.26 -17.95
N ALA A 101 -8.46 -12.00 -17.02
CA ALA A 101 -7.98 -13.31 -16.61
C ALA A 101 -7.95 -14.33 -17.77
N GLN A 102 -8.85 -14.20 -18.74
CA GLN A 102 -8.91 -15.06 -19.93
C GLN A 102 -7.81 -14.80 -20.97
N HIS A 103 -7.25 -13.58 -21.00
CA HIS A 103 -6.38 -13.14 -22.10
C HIS A 103 -5.00 -12.65 -21.64
N CYS A 104 -4.81 -12.41 -20.34
CA CYS A 104 -3.52 -12.01 -19.78
C CYS A 104 -2.56 -13.21 -19.69
N ASN A 105 -1.28 -12.93 -19.49
CA ASN A 105 -0.30 -13.97 -19.16
C ASN A 105 -0.67 -14.67 -17.84
N ASP A 106 -0.53 -16.00 -17.76
CA ASP A 106 -0.83 -16.78 -16.54
C ASP A 106 -0.02 -16.33 -15.31
N ARG A 107 1.15 -15.72 -15.54
CA ARG A 107 2.02 -15.18 -14.49
C ARG A 107 1.73 -13.71 -14.14
N ALA A 108 0.75 -13.08 -14.81
CA ALA A 108 0.40 -11.69 -14.57
C ALA A 108 -0.26 -11.52 -13.21
N ILE A 109 0.17 -10.51 -12.45
CA ILE A 109 -0.46 -10.12 -11.20
C ILE A 109 -1.62 -9.17 -11.50
N LEU A 110 -2.79 -9.51 -10.97
CA LEU A 110 -4.04 -8.75 -11.18
C LEU A 110 -4.32 -7.91 -9.94
N ALA A 111 -4.23 -6.60 -10.08
CA ALA A 111 -4.34 -5.66 -8.99
C ALA A 111 -5.50 -4.70 -9.20
N SER A 112 -6.44 -4.62 -8.25
CA SER A 112 -7.47 -3.58 -8.25
C SER A 112 -7.02 -2.40 -7.39
N ASN A 113 -7.13 -1.19 -7.92
CA ASN A 113 -6.99 0.07 -7.17
C ASN A 113 -8.33 0.46 -6.51
N THR A 114 -9.10 -0.54 -6.04
CA THR A 114 -10.36 -0.33 -5.33
C THR A 114 -10.13 0.43 -4.03
N MET A 115 -11.07 1.30 -3.67
CA MET A 115 -11.02 2.04 -2.42
C MET A 115 -12.00 1.49 -1.38
N ARG A 116 -13.23 1.17 -1.79
CA ARG A 116 -14.28 0.74 -0.84
C ARG A 116 -14.81 -0.65 -1.11
N LEU A 117 -14.66 -1.17 -2.32
CA LEU A 117 -15.19 -2.49 -2.66
C LEU A 117 -14.34 -3.59 -2.00
N ASN A 118 -15.02 -4.63 -1.53
CA ASN A 118 -14.37 -5.83 -1.02
C ASN A 118 -13.63 -6.53 -2.17
N VAL A 119 -12.31 -6.63 -2.03
CA VAL A 119 -11.42 -7.25 -3.03
C VAL A 119 -11.78 -8.71 -3.31
N GLU A 120 -12.21 -9.47 -2.30
CA GLU A 120 -12.61 -10.86 -2.49
C GLU A 120 -13.86 -10.97 -3.37
N LYS A 121 -14.79 -10.00 -3.25
CA LYS A 121 -15.96 -9.95 -4.13
C LYS A 121 -15.57 -9.59 -5.56
N ILE A 122 -14.62 -8.68 -5.76
CA ILE A 122 -14.17 -8.30 -7.11
C ILE A 122 -13.62 -9.52 -7.87
N PHE A 123 -12.86 -10.37 -7.19
CA PHE A 123 -12.19 -11.53 -7.79
C PHE A 123 -12.94 -12.85 -7.62
N GLU A 124 -14.16 -12.86 -7.06
CA GLU A 124 -14.91 -14.06 -6.65
C GLU A 124 -14.97 -15.17 -7.73
N ASN A 125 -15.20 -14.78 -8.99
CA ASN A 125 -15.36 -15.69 -10.12
C ASN A 125 -14.13 -15.79 -11.03
N ILE A 126 -12.96 -15.41 -10.52
CA ILE A 126 -11.69 -15.47 -11.25
C ILE A 126 -10.95 -16.77 -10.89
N GLU A 127 -10.37 -17.42 -11.88
CA GLU A 127 -9.45 -18.54 -11.71
C GLU A 127 -8.04 -18.03 -11.35
N CYS A 128 -7.22 -18.89 -10.74
CA CYS A 128 -5.88 -18.53 -10.29
C CYS A 128 -5.84 -17.30 -9.35
N LYS A 129 -6.74 -17.26 -8.36
CA LYS A 129 -6.88 -16.13 -7.40
C LYS A 129 -5.60 -15.84 -6.61
N GLU A 130 -4.64 -16.76 -6.57
CA GLU A 130 -3.35 -16.62 -5.92
C GLU A 130 -2.49 -15.48 -6.47
N ARG A 131 -2.78 -14.98 -7.67
CA ARG A 131 -2.12 -13.81 -8.29
C ARG A 131 -2.96 -12.52 -8.24
N CYS A 132 -4.10 -12.55 -7.56
CA CYS A 132 -5.01 -11.41 -7.43
C CYS A 132 -4.83 -10.73 -6.08
N LEU A 133 -4.91 -9.40 -6.03
CA LEU A 133 -4.90 -8.60 -4.80
C LEU A 133 -5.40 -7.17 -5.04
N GLY A 134 -5.61 -6.41 -3.97
CA GLY A 134 -5.76 -4.96 -4.03
C GLY A 134 -4.40 -4.29 -3.95
N VAL A 135 -4.13 -3.36 -4.87
CA VAL A 135 -2.96 -2.46 -4.81
C VAL A 135 -3.47 -1.05 -5.07
N ARG A 136 -3.59 -0.27 -4.00
CA ARG A 136 -4.18 1.07 -4.04
C ARG A 136 -3.10 2.13 -3.85
N PHE A 137 -2.83 2.86 -4.91
CA PHE A 137 -2.02 4.07 -4.87
C PHE A 137 -2.83 5.20 -4.26
N LEU A 138 -2.23 5.92 -3.30
CA LEU A 138 -2.85 7.07 -2.68
C LEU A 138 -2.62 8.33 -3.53
N PHE A 139 -3.52 9.29 -3.43
CA PHE A 139 -3.41 10.56 -4.15
C PHE A 139 -2.73 11.63 -3.28
N PRO A 140 -1.78 12.43 -3.83
CA PRO A 140 -1.26 12.40 -5.20
C PRO A 140 -0.15 11.34 -5.43
N VAL A 141 -0.33 10.47 -6.43
CA VAL A 141 0.48 9.26 -6.69
C VAL A 141 1.99 9.52 -6.74
N TYR A 142 2.35 10.63 -7.34
CA TYR A 142 3.73 11.04 -7.56
C TYR A 142 4.51 11.38 -6.28
N TYR A 143 3.83 11.88 -5.26
CA TYR A 143 4.45 12.42 -4.05
C TYR A 143 4.15 11.58 -2.81
N VAL A 144 3.11 10.74 -2.86
CA VAL A 144 2.71 9.85 -1.78
C VAL A 144 3.38 8.50 -2.00
N PRO A 145 4.42 8.14 -1.22
CA PRO A 145 5.11 6.86 -1.36
C PRO A 145 4.31 5.68 -0.82
N GLU A 146 3.26 5.90 -0.03
CA GLU A 146 2.49 4.82 0.58
C GLU A 146 1.54 4.17 -0.45
N VAL A 147 1.59 2.83 -0.54
CA VAL A 147 0.69 2.01 -1.37
C VAL A 147 0.04 0.96 -0.49
N GLU A 148 -1.30 0.98 -0.46
CA GLU A 148 -2.07 0.02 0.33
C GLU A 148 -2.19 -1.32 -0.41
N ILE A 149 -1.87 -2.40 0.28
CA ILE A 149 -1.97 -3.78 -0.20
C ILE A 149 -3.10 -4.48 0.55
N THR A 150 -4.03 -5.07 -0.20
CA THR A 150 -5.13 -5.86 0.36
C THR A 150 -5.14 -7.26 -0.26
N PRO A 151 -4.62 -8.30 0.41
CA PRO A 151 -4.70 -9.67 -0.09
C PRO A 151 -6.14 -10.19 0.01
N LEU A 152 -6.47 -11.14 -0.87
CA LEU A 152 -7.59 -12.05 -0.67
C LEU A 152 -7.16 -13.03 0.41
N ARG A 153 -7.83 -13.02 1.57
CA ARG A 153 -7.30 -13.60 2.82
C ARG A 153 -6.93 -15.07 2.69
N ALA A 154 -7.71 -15.82 1.93
CA ALA A 154 -7.54 -17.26 1.74
C ALA A 154 -6.83 -17.64 0.43
N TYR A 155 -6.57 -16.68 -0.47
CA TYR A 155 -6.19 -17.00 -1.85
C TYR A 155 -4.86 -16.40 -2.27
N THR A 156 -4.62 -15.10 -2.04
CA THR A 156 -3.40 -14.44 -2.55
C THR A 156 -2.16 -15.15 -2.02
N SER A 157 -1.30 -15.63 -2.92
CA SER A 157 -0.09 -16.32 -2.50
C SER A 157 0.92 -15.37 -1.89
N VAL A 158 1.73 -15.93 -1.03
CA VAL A 158 2.90 -15.26 -0.43
C VAL A 158 3.87 -14.81 -1.53
N GLU A 159 4.05 -15.62 -2.57
CA GLU A 159 4.90 -15.29 -3.71
C GLU A 159 4.41 -14.04 -4.44
N THR A 160 3.09 -13.91 -4.66
CA THR A 160 2.48 -12.72 -5.24
C THR A 160 2.71 -11.50 -4.35
N LEU A 161 2.48 -11.61 -3.04
CA LEU A 161 2.72 -10.52 -2.10
C LEU A 161 4.18 -10.05 -2.12
N GLU A 162 5.11 -10.99 -2.18
CA GLU A 162 6.54 -10.69 -2.21
C GLU A 162 6.96 -10.03 -3.53
N LYS A 163 6.45 -10.52 -4.67
CA LYS A 163 6.68 -9.89 -5.98
C LYS A 163 6.17 -8.45 -6.01
N VAL A 164 4.96 -8.20 -5.50
CA VAL A 164 4.38 -6.85 -5.43
C VAL A 164 5.20 -5.96 -4.51
N ARG A 165 5.58 -6.45 -3.32
CA ARG A 165 6.43 -5.72 -2.38
C ARG A 165 7.76 -5.33 -3.01
N GLN A 166 8.46 -6.27 -3.63
CA GLN A 166 9.74 -6.01 -4.29
C GLN A 166 9.60 -5.03 -5.46
N PHE A 167 8.52 -5.16 -6.24
CA PHE A 167 8.23 -4.24 -7.34
C PHE A 167 8.04 -2.80 -6.83
N LEU A 168 7.21 -2.62 -5.81
CA LEU A 168 6.96 -1.31 -5.18
C LEU A 168 8.23 -0.74 -4.52
N GLU A 169 8.99 -1.55 -3.79
CA GLU A 169 10.21 -1.09 -3.12
C GLU A 169 11.31 -0.67 -4.10
N LYS A 170 11.47 -1.36 -5.23
CA LYS A 170 12.39 -0.93 -6.31
C LYS A 170 11.95 0.40 -6.91
N MET A 171 10.65 0.70 -6.87
CA MET A 171 10.11 2.02 -7.19
C MET A 171 10.16 3.01 -6.03
N GLY A 172 10.79 2.68 -4.90
CA GLY A 172 10.83 3.53 -3.70
C GLY A 172 9.46 3.78 -3.07
N GLN A 173 8.46 2.97 -3.41
CA GLN A 173 7.15 2.97 -2.77
C GLN A 173 7.20 2.12 -1.50
N ILE A 174 6.31 2.40 -0.56
CA ILE A 174 6.21 1.75 0.72
C ILE A 174 4.87 1.02 0.76
N ALA A 175 4.95 -0.30 0.57
CA ALA A 175 3.81 -1.18 0.68
C ALA A 175 3.36 -1.28 2.13
N PHE A 176 2.05 -1.21 2.36
CA PHE A 176 1.48 -1.41 3.67
C PHE A 176 0.15 -2.14 3.66
N PHE A 177 -0.17 -2.83 4.75
CA PHE A 177 -1.49 -3.42 4.93
C PHE A 177 -2.35 -2.52 5.80
N ARG A 178 -3.60 -2.33 5.37
CA ARG A 178 -4.61 -1.62 6.14
C ARG A 178 -5.20 -2.55 7.20
N ALA A 179 -5.22 -2.09 8.45
CA ALA A 179 -6.08 -2.65 9.47
C ALA A 179 -7.39 -1.85 9.49
N GLY A 180 -8.54 -2.53 9.32
CA GLY A 180 -9.87 -1.91 9.34
C GLY A 180 -10.58 -1.86 7.99
N ASN A 181 -11.83 -1.37 8.00
CA ASN A 181 -12.74 -1.37 6.85
C ASN A 181 -12.78 -0.03 6.11
N GLU A 182 -12.33 1.07 6.72
CA GLU A 182 -12.35 2.40 6.12
C GLU A 182 -11.07 2.70 5.33
N PRO A 183 -11.16 3.18 4.08
CA PRO A 183 -9.98 3.48 3.28
C PRO A 183 -9.25 4.70 3.81
N ILE A 184 -7.92 4.68 3.77
CA ILE A 184 -7.12 5.87 4.06
C ILE A 184 -7.26 6.86 2.90
N VAL A 185 -7.87 8.01 3.19
CA VAL A 185 -7.98 9.15 2.28
C VAL A 185 -7.26 10.33 2.89
N LEU A 186 -6.22 10.80 2.20
CA LEU A 186 -5.44 11.94 2.69
C LEU A 186 -6.20 13.25 2.51
N ASN A 187 -6.26 14.04 3.57
CA ASN A 187 -6.73 15.42 3.49
C ASN A 187 -5.71 16.33 2.77
N GLU A 188 -6.09 17.55 2.44
CA GLU A 188 -5.24 18.47 1.68
C GLU A 188 -3.91 18.77 2.38
N GLN A 189 -3.95 19.06 3.69
CA GLN A 189 -2.75 19.30 4.49
C GLN A 189 -1.78 18.11 4.45
N GLN A 190 -2.31 16.89 4.57
CA GLN A 190 -1.53 15.65 4.50
C GLN A 190 -0.91 15.41 3.12
N ARG A 191 -1.59 15.82 2.04
CA ARG A 191 -1.06 15.75 0.67
C ARG A 191 0.06 16.76 0.46
N ASN A 192 -0.14 18.00 0.89
CA ASN A 192 0.85 19.08 0.77
C ASN A 192 2.12 18.75 1.56
N SER A 193 1.95 18.28 2.80
CA SER A 193 3.06 17.85 3.64
C SER A 193 3.89 16.72 2.99
N ARG A 194 3.25 15.75 2.33
CA ARG A 194 3.94 14.68 1.59
C ARG A 194 4.65 15.20 0.35
N LYS A 195 4.05 16.13 -0.39
CA LYS A 195 4.67 16.81 -1.53
C LYS A 195 5.95 17.53 -1.10
N GLU A 196 5.87 18.37 -0.07
CA GLU A 196 7.03 19.11 0.46
C GLU A 196 8.13 18.18 0.95
N ALA A 197 7.76 17.12 1.69
CA ALA A 197 8.72 16.13 2.18
C ALA A 197 9.41 15.39 1.03
N CYS A 198 8.68 15.02 -0.02
CA CYS A 198 9.24 14.38 -1.21
C CYS A 198 10.27 15.28 -1.90
N ILE A 199 9.91 16.55 -2.16
CA ILE A 199 10.79 17.54 -2.80
C ILE A 199 12.05 17.76 -1.95
N LYS A 200 11.88 18.00 -0.64
CA LYS A 200 12.99 18.22 0.29
C LYS A 200 13.97 17.04 0.31
N GLN A 201 13.48 15.80 0.33
CA GLN A 201 14.35 14.62 0.31
C GLN A 201 15.20 14.54 -0.96
N ILE A 202 14.61 14.86 -2.11
CA ILE A 202 15.29 14.83 -3.41
C ILE A 202 16.37 15.92 -3.44
N MET A 203 16.05 17.14 -2.99
CA MET A 203 17.00 18.25 -2.92
C MET A 203 18.16 17.99 -1.95
N GLU A 204 17.92 17.31 -0.83
CA GLU A 204 18.96 16.92 0.14
C GLU A 204 19.88 15.79 -0.36
N GLY A 205 19.73 15.32 -1.60
CA GLY A 205 20.54 14.24 -2.17
C GLY A 205 20.35 12.88 -1.47
N LYS A 206 19.33 12.77 -0.60
CA LYS A 206 18.94 11.48 -0.03
C LYS A 206 18.33 10.67 -1.17
N SER A 207 19.12 9.75 -1.72
CA SER A 207 18.69 8.80 -2.73
C SER A 207 17.30 8.25 -2.37
N MET A 208 16.42 8.10 -3.35
CA MET A 208 15.09 7.49 -3.17
C MET A 208 15.16 6.08 -2.53
N SER A 209 16.34 5.45 -2.58
CA SER A 209 16.71 4.21 -1.89
C SER A 209 16.73 4.33 -0.36
N ASN A 210 16.87 5.55 0.19
CA ASN A 210 16.85 5.82 1.64
C ASN A 210 15.45 6.14 2.19
N ARG A 211 14.38 5.92 1.40
CA ARG A 211 12.98 6.05 1.89
C ARG A 211 12.61 5.05 2.99
N PHE A 212 13.48 4.08 3.32
CA PHE A 212 13.22 3.04 4.32
C PHE A 212 13.19 3.51 5.79
N SER A 213 13.60 4.74 6.09
CA SER A 213 13.77 5.23 7.47
C SER A 213 12.97 6.47 7.86
N GLN A 214 11.97 6.88 7.07
CA GLN A 214 11.12 8.01 7.46
C GLN A 214 9.78 7.56 8.04
N ASN A 215 9.42 8.16 9.18
CA ASN A 215 8.20 7.91 9.92
C ASN A 215 6.99 8.11 9.01
N ILE A 216 6.30 7.02 8.72
CA ILE A 216 5.02 7.06 8.03
C ILE A 216 4.04 7.72 9.00
N PRO A 217 3.30 8.77 8.56
CA PRO A 217 2.46 9.54 9.46
C PRO A 217 1.49 8.64 10.22
N ASN A 218 1.17 9.00 11.47
CA ASN A 218 0.10 8.35 12.19
C ASN A 218 -1.22 8.64 11.45
N LEU A 219 -1.77 7.62 10.81
CA LEU A 219 -2.99 7.72 10.00
C LEU A 219 -4.25 7.66 10.88
N GLY A 220 -4.10 7.45 12.19
CA GLY A 220 -5.16 7.32 13.20
C GLY A 220 -5.82 8.63 13.67
N GLY A 221 -5.87 9.67 12.85
CA GLY A 221 -6.36 10.99 13.25
C GLY A 221 -7.75 11.31 12.72
N VAL A 222 -8.79 10.63 13.22
CA VAL A 222 -10.18 11.12 13.07
C VAL A 222 -10.38 12.27 14.07
N LEU A 223 -10.88 13.39 13.55
CA LEU A 223 -11.30 14.59 14.28
C LEU A 223 -12.12 14.24 15.53
N THR A 224 -11.54 14.35 16.72
CA THR A 224 -12.30 14.67 17.92
C THR A 224 -12.32 16.19 18.07
N ILE A 225 -13.41 16.79 17.61
CA ILE A 225 -13.79 18.14 18.03
C ILE A 225 -14.20 18.02 19.50
N GLY A 226 -13.42 18.60 20.42
CA GLY A 226 -13.86 18.81 21.79
C GLY A 226 -12.75 18.97 22.82
N GLY A 227 -12.64 20.19 23.36
CA GLY A 227 -12.45 20.35 24.81
C GLY A 227 -11.04 20.59 25.34
N GLN A 228 -10.75 21.87 25.53
CA GLN A 228 -9.74 22.52 26.36
C GLN A 228 -9.23 21.81 27.65
N ASN A 229 -7.98 22.21 27.97
CA ASN A 229 -7.37 22.50 29.27
C ASN A 229 -6.43 21.48 29.95
N SER A 230 -5.20 21.98 30.08
CA SER A 230 -4.15 21.70 31.06
C SER A 230 -4.63 21.40 32.47
N LEU A 231 -3.92 20.50 33.18
CA LEU A 231 -3.17 20.81 34.42
C LEU A 231 -2.47 19.55 34.98
N ASN A 232 -1.26 19.77 35.49
CA ASN A 232 -0.50 18.84 36.34
C ASN A 232 -1.32 18.43 37.58
N LEU A 233 -1.11 17.22 38.11
CA LEU A 233 -0.79 17.04 39.54
C LEU A 233 -0.25 15.64 39.84
N SER A 234 0.81 15.62 40.62
CA SER A 234 1.50 14.51 41.27
C SER A 234 0.86 14.12 42.61
N GLN A 235 1.22 12.92 43.13
CA GLN A 235 1.04 12.42 44.52
C GLN A 235 -0.42 12.00 44.88
N THR A 236 -0.77 10.95 45.64
CA THR A 236 -0.08 10.07 46.62
C THR A 236 -1.01 8.90 47.03
N ILE A 237 -0.42 7.72 47.28
CA ILE A 237 -0.68 6.63 48.28
C ILE A 237 -2.02 6.58 49.07
N SER A 238 -2.69 5.41 49.07
CA SER A 238 -3.06 4.52 50.24
C SER A 238 -4.14 3.48 49.85
N ALA A 239 -3.90 2.16 49.98
CA ALA A 239 -4.22 1.25 51.13
C ALA A 239 -5.75 1.10 51.38
N ASP A 240 -6.44 -0.04 51.54
CA ASP A 240 -6.16 -1.46 51.82
C ASP A 240 -7.44 -2.32 51.60
N ASN A 241 -7.27 -3.66 51.41
CA ASN A 241 -8.11 -4.83 51.83
C ASN A 241 -9.56 -5.02 51.27
N GLU A 242 -10.13 -6.22 51.03
CA GLU A 242 -9.82 -7.64 51.34
C GLU A 242 -10.74 -8.57 50.48
N ASP A 243 -10.24 -9.75 50.07
CA ASP A 243 -10.81 -11.12 49.93
C ASP A 243 -12.35 -11.37 49.82
N MET A 244 -12.94 -12.42 49.21
CA MET A 244 -12.57 -13.64 48.46
C MET A 244 -13.92 -14.24 47.98
N SER A 245 -14.08 -14.68 46.73
CA SER A 245 -14.93 -15.85 46.40
C SER A 245 -14.61 -16.41 45.00
N VAL A 246 -14.62 -17.74 44.92
CA VAL A 246 -14.02 -18.58 43.88
C VAL A 246 -15.12 -19.11 42.95
N ASN A 247 -14.99 -18.89 41.62
CA ASN A 247 -14.98 -19.95 40.60
C ASN A 247 -15.11 -19.40 39.17
N GLY A 248 -14.24 -19.90 38.28
CA GLY A 248 -14.51 -20.06 36.83
C GLY A 248 -14.27 -18.85 35.95
N ASP A 249 -13.03 -18.69 35.44
CA ASP A 249 -12.77 -18.65 33.99
C ASP A 249 -11.28 -18.45 33.69
N ARG A 250 -10.65 -19.52 33.20
CA ARG A 250 -9.30 -19.51 32.63
C ARG A 250 -9.34 -18.94 31.21
N GLN A 251 -9.46 -17.63 31.03
CA GLN A 251 -9.01 -16.96 29.79
C GLN A 251 -9.02 -15.42 29.89
N SER A 252 -8.11 -14.84 30.67
CA SER A 252 -7.99 -13.38 30.76
C SER A 252 -6.57 -12.92 31.13
N LEU A 253 -5.58 -13.27 30.31
CA LEU A 253 -4.27 -12.61 30.33
C LEU A 253 -3.80 -12.44 28.88
N ILE A 254 -3.20 -11.29 28.56
CA ILE A 254 -2.69 -10.82 27.24
C ILE A 254 -3.62 -9.87 26.47
N ILE A 255 -4.05 -8.75 27.05
CA ILE A 255 -4.30 -7.52 26.26
C ILE A 255 -4.04 -6.29 27.14
N ARG A 256 -2.78 -5.86 27.38
CA ARG A 256 -2.52 -4.51 27.97
C ARG A 256 -1.28 -3.72 27.50
N ASN A 257 -0.32 -4.25 26.74
CA ASN A 257 0.71 -3.39 26.11
C ASN A 257 0.68 -3.52 24.59
N ASN A 258 0.41 -2.40 23.91
CA ASN A 258 0.53 -2.25 22.46
C ASN A 258 2.00 -2.06 22.01
N GLU A 259 2.95 -2.33 22.90
CA GLU A 259 4.39 -2.15 22.67
C GLU A 259 5.02 -3.40 22.09
N CYS A 260 5.99 -3.19 21.20
CA CYS A 260 6.82 -4.24 20.63
C CYS A 260 7.46 -5.09 21.72
N VAL A 261 7.30 -6.42 21.64
CA VAL A 261 7.86 -7.35 22.64
C VAL A 261 9.39 -7.44 22.63
N ILE A 262 10.07 -6.80 21.67
CA ILE A 262 11.53 -6.81 21.53
C ILE A 262 12.14 -5.51 22.06
N CYS A 263 11.76 -4.36 21.49
CA CYS A 263 12.34 -3.09 21.92
C CYS A 263 11.61 -2.44 23.10
N MET A 264 10.37 -2.84 23.38
CA MET A 264 9.49 -2.23 24.39
C MET A 264 9.33 -0.71 24.25
N ASP A 265 9.68 -0.15 23.09
CA ASP A 265 9.75 1.29 22.83
C ASP A 265 8.78 1.73 21.74
N ASN A 266 8.69 0.96 20.65
CA ASN A 266 7.82 1.26 19.52
C ASN A 266 6.54 0.43 19.59
N GLN A 267 5.44 0.95 19.04
CA GLN A 267 4.17 0.22 18.93
C GLN A 267 4.28 -1.00 18.01
N ARG A 268 3.44 -2.01 18.24
CA ARG A 268 3.30 -3.18 17.38
C ARG A 268 2.66 -2.77 16.06
N ASP A 269 3.44 -2.76 15.00
CA ASP A 269 2.98 -2.41 13.65
C ASP A 269 3.53 -3.39 12.60
N CYS A 270 4.02 -4.56 13.00
CA CYS A 270 4.59 -5.56 12.09
C CYS A 270 4.00 -6.95 12.29
N VAL A 271 3.47 -7.51 11.20
CA VAL A 271 2.99 -8.88 11.08
C VAL A 271 4.12 -9.78 10.58
N LEU A 272 4.41 -10.84 11.33
CA LEU A 272 5.42 -11.84 10.96
C LEU A 272 4.79 -12.96 10.14
N HIS A 273 5.36 -13.27 8.98
CA HIS A 273 4.89 -14.33 8.10
C HIS A 273 5.73 -15.61 8.30
N PRO A 274 5.13 -16.82 8.28
CA PRO A 274 3.74 -17.17 7.93
C PRO A 274 2.74 -17.17 9.09
N CYS A 275 3.18 -16.90 10.31
CA CYS A 275 2.33 -17.10 11.49
C CYS A 275 1.32 -15.97 11.74
N HIS A 276 1.44 -14.85 11.03
CA HIS A 276 0.64 -13.64 11.12
C HIS A 276 0.58 -12.98 12.51
N HIS A 277 1.55 -13.24 13.39
CA HIS A 277 1.61 -12.60 14.70
C HIS A 277 2.02 -11.13 14.60
N LEU A 278 1.19 -10.25 15.17
CA LEU A 278 1.46 -8.84 15.37
C LEU A 278 2.05 -8.62 16.77
N CYS A 279 3.35 -8.82 16.92
CA CYS A 279 4.03 -8.72 18.23
C CYS A 279 5.21 -7.75 18.27
N VAL A 280 5.67 -7.26 17.12
CA VAL A 280 6.86 -6.41 17.03
C VAL A 280 6.59 -5.15 16.24
N CYS A 281 7.44 -4.13 16.41
CA CYS A 281 7.49 -3.00 15.50
C CYS A 281 8.25 -3.38 14.22
N ILE A 282 8.08 -2.62 13.13
CA ILE A 282 8.71 -2.93 11.84
C ILE A 282 10.24 -2.97 11.90
N LYS A 283 10.86 -2.13 12.74
CA LYS A 283 12.32 -2.11 12.93
C LYS A 283 12.80 -3.45 13.48
N CYS A 284 12.15 -3.94 14.55
CA CYS A 284 12.44 -5.23 15.15
C CYS A 284 12.07 -6.40 14.23
N GLY A 285 10.94 -6.32 13.51
CA GLY A 285 10.55 -7.35 12.54
C GLY A 285 11.57 -7.54 11.41
N ARG A 286 12.10 -6.44 10.86
CA ARG A 286 13.17 -6.48 9.85
C ARG A 286 14.49 -7.03 10.41
N LEU A 287 14.81 -6.72 11.67
CA LEU A 287 15.99 -7.28 12.34
C LEU A 287 15.90 -8.80 12.48
N LEU A 288 14.74 -9.32 12.90
CA LEU A 288 14.49 -10.76 13.00
C LEU A 288 14.67 -11.45 11.65
N LEU A 289 14.09 -10.88 10.58
CA LEU A 289 14.22 -11.42 9.24
C LEU A 289 15.68 -11.46 8.77
N LYS A 290 16.44 -10.38 9.01
CA LYS A 290 17.87 -10.29 8.64
C LYS A 290 18.74 -11.30 9.38
N ARG A 291 18.39 -11.63 10.63
CA ARG A 291 19.11 -12.58 11.49
C ARG A 291 18.63 -14.02 11.35
N THR A 292 17.63 -14.27 10.48
CA THR A 292 16.96 -15.57 10.34
C THR A 292 16.39 -16.10 11.66
N ASP A 293 15.96 -15.20 12.54
CA ASP A 293 15.37 -15.55 13.83
C ASP A 293 13.90 -16.03 13.65
N SER A 294 13.41 -16.80 14.63
CA SER A 294 12.02 -17.26 14.67
C SER A 294 11.07 -16.24 15.31
N CYS A 295 9.76 -16.39 15.05
CA CYS A 295 8.71 -15.56 15.65
C CYS A 295 8.79 -15.60 17.19
N PRO A 296 8.83 -14.44 17.89
CA PRO A 296 8.90 -14.39 19.36
C PRO A 296 7.70 -15.04 20.08
N ILE A 297 6.56 -15.18 19.40
CA ILE A 297 5.33 -15.74 19.99
C ILE A 297 5.25 -17.26 19.78
N CYS A 298 5.36 -17.71 18.52
CA CYS A 298 5.09 -19.11 18.17
C CYS A 298 6.33 -19.90 17.73
N ARG A 299 7.51 -19.28 17.71
CA ARG A 299 8.80 -19.88 17.30
C ARG A 299 8.86 -20.45 15.88
N ARG A 300 7.83 -20.22 15.04
CA ARG A 300 7.87 -20.56 13.61
C ARG A 300 8.94 -19.71 12.89
N PRO A 301 9.64 -20.27 11.90
CA PRO A 301 10.60 -19.51 11.09
C PRO A 301 9.89 -18.36 10.39
N ILE A 302 10.53 -17.19 10.37
CA ILE A 302 10.00 -15.99 9.73
C ILE A 302 10.53 -15.96 8.30
N SER A 303 9.64 -16.03 7.32
CA SER A 303 10.02 -15.84 5.92
C SER A 303 9.79 -14.42 5.42
N ASN A 304 8.97 -13.63 6.11
CA ASN A 304 8.74 -12.23 5.78
C ASN A 304 8.22 -11.40 6.97
N ALA A 305 8.35 -10.09 6.89
CA ALA A 305 7.89 -9.14 7.91
C ALA A 305 7.17 -7.97 7.23
N PHE A 306 5.89 -7.81 7.53
CA PHE A 306 4.99 -6.87 6.87
C PHE A 306 4.54 -5.77 7.81
N ARG A 307 4.67 -4.51 7.42
CA ARG A 307 4.14 -3.39 8.21
C ARG A 307 2.63 -3.25 8.04
N ILE A 308 1.92 -3.09 9.14
CA ILE A 308 0.49 -2.79 9.18
C ILE A 308 0.27 -1.37 9.70
N TYR A 309 -0.82 -0.74 9.29
CA TYR A 309 -1.24 0.57 9.81
C TYR A 309 -2.66 0.50 10.29
N HIS A 310 -2.88 1.10 11.45
CA HIS A 310 -4.20 1.29 12.02
C HIS A 310 -4.76 2.62 11.51
N SER A 311 -6.02 2.58 11.06
CA SER A 311 -6.85 3.75 10.73
C SER A 311 -7.35 4.47 11.98
#